data_AF-A0A2E1VTX7-F1
#
_entry.id   AF-A0A2E1VTX7-F1
#
_cell.length_a   1.000
_cell.length_b   1.000
_cell.length_c   1.000
_cell.angle_alpha   90.00
_cell.angle_beta   90.00
_cell.angle_gamma   90.00
#
_symmetry.space_group_name_H-M   'P 1'
#
loop_
_entity.id
_entity.type
_entity.pdbx_description
1 polymer ?
#
loop_
_entity_poly.entity_id
_entity_poly.type
_entity_poly.pdbx_seq_one_letter_code
_entity_poly.pdbx_strand_id
1 'polypeptide(L)'
;MTKVTEEQHAHWREEYLGMKKLSKFQESMLTNGPKSLSQSWILQAMYQDWKSKKGIKDPEPPNCQSSLKEWSQSVRKYQTRGTTS
;
A
#
# COMPACT_ATOMS: atom_id res chain seq x y z
N MET A 1 6.39 18.70 6.84
CA MET A 1 6.14 17.38 6.25
C MET A 1 6.90 16.35 7.05
N THR A 2 6.24 15.63 7.96
CA THR A 2 6.86 14.57 8.76
C THR A 2 6.82 13.27 7.96
N LYS A 3 7.97 12.88 7.40
CA LYS A 3 8.14 11.53 6.84
C LYS A 3 8.05 10.54 8.00
N VAL A 4 7.31 9.45 7.83
CA VAL A 4 7.41 8.31 8.75
C VAL A 4 8.85 7.82 8.66
N THR A 5 9.59 7.94 9.76
CA THR A 5 10.90 7.31 9.90
C THR A 5 10.71 5.80 9.96
N GLU A 6 11.66 5.03 9.41
CA GLU A 6 11.61 3.56 9.42
C GLU A 6 11.39 2.99 10.83
N GLU A 7 11.91 3.67 11.86
CA GLU A 7 11.72 3.34 13.27
C GLU A 7 10.26 3.42 13.72
N GLN A 8 9.51 4.43 13.27
CA GLN A 8 8.08 4.55 13.54
C GLN A 8 7.28 3.47 12.79
N HIS A 9 7.80 3.02 11.65
CA HIS A 9 7.23 1.93 10.86
C HIS A 9 7.43 0.55 11.50
N ALA A 10 8.35 0.41 12.45
CA ALA A 10 8.53 -0.80 13.25
C ALA A 10 7.62 -0.81 14.49
N HIS A 11 7.49 0.33 15.18
CA HIS A 11 6.74 0.42 16.45
C HIS A 11 5.26 0.80 16.33
N TRP A 12 4.75 1.15 15.15
CA TRP A 12 3.33 1.55 15.01
C TRP A 12 2.35 0.49 15.48
N ARG A 13 2.71 -0.81 15.40
CA ARG A 13 1.83 -1.91 15.82
C ARG A 13 1.56 -1.86 17.32
N GLU A 14 2.60 -1.63 18.12
CA GLU A 14 2.54 -1.55 19.58
C GLU A 14 1.83 -0.27 20.03
N GLU A 15 2.18 0.87 19.44
CA GLU A 15 1.49 2.13 19.70
C GLU A 15 0.00 2.06 19.36
N TYR A 16 -0.34 1.48 18.20
CA TYR A 16 -1.73 1.38 17.76
C TYR A 16 -2.55 0.46 18.66
N LEU A 17 -1.90 -0.56 19.24
CA LEU A 17 -2.49 -1.45 20.25
C LEU A 17 -2.80 -0.71 21.56
N GLY A 18 -1.94 0.23 21.97
CA GLY A 18 -2.20 1.12 23.11
C GLY A 18 -3.20 2.24 22.82
N MET A 19 -3.32 2.69 21.58
CA MET A 19 -4.25 3.76 21.19
C MET A 19 -5.72 3.34 21.10
N LYS A 20 -5.99 2.08 20.72
CA LYS A 20 -7.35 1.62 20.40
C LYS A 20 -7.65 0.30 21.08
N LYS A 21 -8.89 0.12 21.56
CA LYS A 21 -9.39 -1.20 21.96
C LYS A 21 -9.52 -2.07 20.71
N LEU A 22 -8.55 -2.96 20.53
CA LEU A 22 -8.53 -3.96 19.46
C LEU A 22 -9.21 -5.24 19.94
N SER A 23 -9.80 -5.99 19.02
CA SER A 23 -10.25 -7.35 19.30
C SER A 23 -9.05 -8.30 19.40
N LYS A 24 -9.17 -9.39 20.16
CA LYS A 24 -8.12 -10.43 20.27
C LYS A 24 -7.59 -10.90 18.91
N PHE A 25 -8.47 -10.94 17.90
CA PHE A 25 -8.10 -11.25 16.53
C PHE A 25 -7.06 -10.25 15.96
N GLN A 26 -7.30 -8.96 16.14
CA GLN A 26 -6.43 -7.89 15.66
C GLN A 26 -5.10 -7.86 16.43
N GLU A 27 -5.10 -8.11 17.74
CA GLU A 27 -3.87 -8.23 18.54
C GLU A 27 -3.01 -9.40 18.04
N SER A 28 -3.63 -10.56 17.80
CA SER A 28 -2.92 -11.72 17.28
C SER A 28 -2.34 -11.47 15.89
N MET A 29 -3.04 -10.69 15.05
CA MET A 29 -2.60 -10.33 13.70
C MET A 29 -1.42 -9.35 13.74
N LEU A 30 -1.42 -8.39 14.68
CA LEU A 30 -0.33 -7.45 14.86
C LEU A 30 0.95 -8.13 15.38
N THR A 31 0.79 -9.13 16.25
CA THR A 31 1.91 -9.85 16.89
C THR A 31 2.49 -10.95 15.99
N ASN A 32 1.64 -11.79 15.39
CA ASN A 32 2.08 -12.95 14.61
C ASN A 32 2.15 -12.69 13.09
N GLY A 33 1.58 -11.58 12.62
CA GLY A 33 1.46 -11.25 11.20
C GLY A 33 0.21 -11.84 10.51
N PRO A 34 -0.13 -11.35 9.31
CA PRO A 34 -1.29 -11.81 8.55
C PRO A 34 -1.00 -13.18 7.91
N LYS A 35 -1.92 -14.13 8.10
CA LYS A 35 -1.81 -15.49 7.54
C LYS A 35 -2.56 -15.66 6.21
N SER A 36 -3.35 -14.67 5.82
CA SER A 36 -4.11 -14.67 4.57
C SER A 36 -4.07 -13.30 3.92
N LEU A 37 -4.29 -13.27 2.60
CA LEU A 37 -4.35 -12.02 1.85
C LEU A 37 -5.38 -11.06 2.45
N SER A 38 -6.59 -11.55 2.76
CA SER A 38 -7.64 -10.73 3.40
C SER A 38 -7.17 -10.07 4.71
N GLN A 39 -6.36 -10.77 5.52
CA GLN A 39 -5.79 -10.18 6.73
C GLN A 39 -4.73 -9.11 6.42
N SER A 40 -3.95 -9.26 5.35
CA SER A 40 -3.01 -8.23 4.91
C SER A 40 -3.71 -6.91 4.56
N TRP A 41 -4.88 -6.97 3.93
CA TRP A 41 -5.69 -5.77 3.65
C TRP A 41 -6.18 -5.10 4.93
N ILE A 42 -6.63 -5.89 5.90
CA ILE A 42 -7.05 -5.38 7.22
C ILE A 42 -5.86 -4.70 7.92
N LEU A 43 -4.70 -5.34 7.91
CA LEU A 43 -3.48 -4.79 8.50
C LEU A 43 -3.08 -3.46 7.84
N GLN A 44 -3.19 -3.38 6.51
CA GLN A 44 -2.91 -2.16 5.77
C GLN A 44 -3.92 -1.05 6.07
N ALA A 45 -5.19 -1.38 6.22
CA ALA A 45 -6.21 -0.43 6.65
C ALA A 45 -5.93 0.12 8.06
N MET A 46 -5.48 -0.75 8.99
CA MET A 46 -5.07 -0.34 10.34
C MET A 46 -3.86 0.60 10.31
N TYR A 47 -2.88 0.31 9.46
CA TYR A 47 -1.72 1.17 9.27
C TYR A 47 -2.10 2.57 8.75
N GLN A 48 -3.03 2.64 7.79
CA GLN A 48 -3.53 3.92 7.29
C GLN A 48 -4.34 4.70 8.35
N ASP A 49 -5.12 4.01 9.20
CA ASP A 49 -5.80 4.65 10.34
C ASP A 49 -4.79 5.24 11.33
N TRP A 50 -3.72 4.51 11.64
CA TRP A 50 -2.62 5.01 12.48
C TRP A 50 -1.94 6.24 11.86
N LYS A 51 -1.61 6.19 10.56
CA LYS A 51 -1.03 7.34 9.83
C LYS A 51 -1.94 8.57 9.89
N SER A 52 -3.25 8.36 9.71
CA SER A 52 -4.26 9.41 9.75
C SER A 52 -4.36 10.05 11.14
N LYS A 53 -4.34 9.23 12.21
CA LYS A 53 -4.36 9.70 13.60
C LYS A 53 -3.12 10.49 13.97
N LYS A 54 -1.94 10.12 13.44
CA LYS A 54 -0.69 10.85 13.64
C LYS A 54 -0.55 12.11 12.76
N GLY A 55 -1.51 12.38 11.87
CA GLY A 55 -1.46 13.54 10.97
C GLY A 55 -0.40 13.43 9.87
N ILE A 56 0.07 12.21 9.58
CA ILE A 56 1.03 11.96 8.51
C ILE A 56 0.28 12.04 7.18
N LYS A 57 0.38 13.19 6.52
CA LYS A 57 -0.07 13.36 5.14
C LYS A 57 1.02 12.81 4.21
N ASP A 58 0.67 11.80 3.43
CA ASP A 58 1.54 11.31 2.36
C ASP A 58 1.85 12.47 1.41
N PRO A 59 3.12 12.70 1.02
CA PRO A 59 3.42 13.66 -0.04
C PRO A 59 2.68 13.24 -1.31
N GLU A 60 2.22 14.21 -2.11
CA GLU A 60 1.49 13.91 -3.35
C GLU A 60 2.22 12.83 -4.14
N PRO A 61 1.52 11.75 -4.55
CA PRO A 61 2.17 10.63 -5.20
C PRO A 61 2.91 11.17 -6.43
N PRO A 62 4.23 10.93 -6.55
CA PRO A 62 4.93 11.23 -7.78
C PRO A 62 4.19 10.52 -8.91
N ASN A 63 4.04 11.19 -10.06
CA ASN A 63 3.30 10.67 -11.19
C ASN A 63 4.00 9.41 -11.75
N CYS A 64 3.72 8.26 -11.15
CA CYS A 64 4.27 6.94 -11.47
C CYS A 64 3.47 6.26 -12.59
N GLN A 65 2.82 7.03 -13.47
CA GLN A 65 2.12 6.50 -14.63
C GLN A 65 3.15 5.96 -15.64
N SER A 66 3.57 4.71 -15.46
CA SER A 66 4.41 4.00 -16.42
C SER A 66 3.63 3.79 -17.74
N SER A 67 4.35 4.00 -18.83
CA SER A 67 3.86 4.17 -20.20
C SER A 67 3.07 2.96 -20.74
N LEU A 68 1.78 2.85 -20.41
CA LEU A 68 0.81 2.09 -21.23
C LEU A 68 0.92 2.50 -22.71
N LYS A 69 1.27 3.77 -22.96
CA LYS A 69 1.61 4.32 -24.28
C LYS A 69 2.78 3.60 -24.96
N GLU A 70 3.83 3.22 -24.23
CA GLU A 70 5.02 2.55 -24.78
C GLU A 70 4.70 1.09 -25.15
N TRP A 71 3.95 0.39 -24.31
CA TRP A 71 3.42 -0.93 -24.62
C TRP A 71 2.49 -0.89 -25.85
N SER A 72 1.54 0.05 -25.92
CA SER A 72 0.64 0.19 -27.07
C SER A 72 1.39 0.50 -28.38
N GLN A 73 2.47 1.28 -28.33
CA GLN A 73 3.32 1.53 -29.50
C GLN A 73 4.03 0.26 -29.97
N SER A 74 4.52 -0.56 -29.04
CA SER A 74 5.13 -1.86 -29.35
C SER A 74 4.14 -2.81 -30.04
N VAL A 75 2.90 -2.90 -29.55
CA VAL A 75 1.86 -3.75 -30.14
C VAL A 75 1.47 -3.31 -31.56
N ARG A 76 1.40 -1.99 -31.82
CA ARG A 76 1.04 -1.43 -33.14
C ARG A 76 2.03 -1.82 -34.24
N LYS A 77 3.30 -2.02 -33.92
CA LYS A 77 4.35 -2.49 -34.84
C LYS A 77 4.06 -3.88 -35.44
N TYR A 78 3.31 -4.70 -34.71
CA TYR A 78 2.96 -6.07 -35.14
C TYR A 78 1.59 -6.15 -35.82
N GLN A 79 0.69 -5.18 -35.60
CA GLN A 79 -0.62 -5.12 -36.28
C GLN A 79 -0.53 -4.70 -37.75
N THR A 80 0.42 -3.84 -38.13
CA THR A 80 0.55 -3.34 -39.51
C THR A 80 1.18 -4.33 -40.50
N ARG A 81 1.62 -5.51 -40.05
CA ARG A 81 2.22 -6.55 -40.91
C ARG A 81 1.20 -7.55 -41.48
N GLY A 82 -0.08 -7.44 -41.11
CA GLY A 82 -1.14 -8.38 -41.51
C GLY A 82 -2.22 -7.80 -42.44
N THR A 83 -2.05 -6.60 -42.97
CA THR A 83 -3.06 -5.94 -43.81
C THR A 83 -2.41 -5.38 -45.07
N THR A 84 -1.83 -6.26 -45.87
CA THR A 84 -1.55 -5.97 -47.28
C THR A 84 -2.78 -6.41 -48.07
N SER A 85 -3.60 -5.46 -48.52
CA SER A 85 -4.62 -5.65 -49.55
C SER A 85 -4.40 -4.63 -50.66
#